data_AF-K4LCT9-F1
#
_entry.id   AF-K4LCT9-F1
#
_cell.length_a   1.000
_cell.length_b   1.000
_cell.length_c   1.000
_cell.angle_alpha   90.00
_cell.angle_beta   90.00
_cell.angle_gamma   90.00
#
_symmetry.space_group_name_H-M   'P 1'
#
loop_
_entity.id
_entity.type
_entity.pdbx_description
1 polymer ?
#
loop_
_entity_poly.entity_id
_entity_poly.type
_entity_poly.pdbx_seq_one_letter_code
_entity_poly.pdbx_strand_id
1 'polypeptide(L)'
;MLFRRCLRKAVFRRPKKPILVALLVVVLLQAPAAAYAMHIMEGFLPAKWCLFWWLLTIPFILVGMFSISKTVERHPQLKMLLGVAGAFAFVLSALKIPSVTGSCSHPTGVGLGAILFGPAAMSVLGCIVLLFQALLLAHGGITTLGANAFSMAVVGPFVAYYIYKLCCRLKAPLWLGVFLAAMLGDLLTYVTTSLQLALAFPAQVGGFTASLVKFMGIFAVTQLPLAVSEGLLTVVVFNLLAAYNRRELKELSVLGGESRFTEGAGMR
;
A
#
# COMPACT_ATOMS: atom_id res chain seq x y z
N MET A 1 19.01 -11.62 -0.39
CA MET A 1 20.38 -11.12 -0.08
C MET A 1 20.46 -9.58 -0.06
N LEU A 2 19.62 -8.87 -0.82
CA LEU A 2 19.54 -7.39 -0.82
C LEU A 2 18.79 -6.87 0.42
N PHE A 3 17.69 -7.51 0.82
CA PHE A 3 16.92 -7.14 2.02
C PHE A 3 17.77 -7.27 3.29
N ARG A 4 18.49 -8.40 3.44
CA ARG A 4 19.43 -8.62 4.56
C ARG A 4 20.58 -7.61 4.61
N ARG A 5 21.09 -7.16 3.46
CA ARG A 5 22.13 -6.11 3.39
C ARG A 5 21.58 -4.74 3.80
N CYS A 6 20.34 -4.43 3.43
CA CYS A 6 19.67 -3.19 3.83
C CYS A 6 19.34 -3.18 5.33
N LEU A 7 18.90 -4.31 5.90
CA LEU A 7 18.66 -4.49 7.33
C LEU A 7 19.95 -4.42 8.17
N ARG A 8 21.09 -4.89 7.65
CA ARG A 8 22.39 -4.82 8.37
C ARG A 8 22.92 -3.40 8.56
N LYS A 9 22.59 -2.47 7.65
CA LYS A 9 22.99 -1.05 7.76
C LYS A 9 22.01 -0.19 8.55
N ALA A 10 20.96 -0.76 9.13
CA ALA A 10 20.05 -0.05 10.02
C ALA A 10 20.76 0.27 11.34
N VAL A 11 21.54 1.35 11.35
CA VAL A 11 21.95 2.02 12.59
C VAL A 11 20.69 2.65 13.16
N PHE A 12 20.09 1.94 14.11
CA PHE A 12 18.95 2.38 14.89
C PHE A 12 19.36 3.53 15.81
N ARG A 13 19.24 4.78 15.34
CA ARG A 13 19.13 5.91 16.28
C ARG A 13 17.68 5.97 16.75
N ARG A 14 17.48 5.78 18.07
CA ARG A 14 16.17 6.01 18.70
C ARG A 14 15.68 7.40 18.28
N PRO A 15 14.46 7.55 17.75
CA PRO A 15 13.90 8.88 17.51
C PRO A 15 13.91 9.64 18.84
N LYS A 16 14.45 10.86 18.85
CA LYS A 16 14.50 11.66 20.07
C LYS A 16 13.06 11.97 20.51
N LYS A 17 12.75 11.86 21.81
CA LYS A 17 11.44 12.19 22.41
C LYS A 17 10.75 13.44 21.82
N PRO A 18 11.44 14.58 21.57
CA PRO A 18 10.80 15.75 20.95
C PRO A 18 10.29 15.53 19.52
N ILE A 19 10.89 14.63 18.73
CA ILE A 19 10.41 14.29 17.38
C ILE A 19 9.12 13.47 17.47
N LEU A 20 9.05 12.54 18.43
CA LEU A 20 7.86 11.74 18.67
C LEU A 20 6.70 12.61 19.15
N VAL A 21 6.98 13.55 20.05
CA VAL A 21 6.00 14.49 20.59
C VAL A 21 5.58 15.52 19.54
N ALA A 22 6.50 16.04 18.73
CA ALA A 22 6.15 16.95 17.63
C ALA A 22 5.28 16.26 16.57
N LEU A 23 5.58 15.01 16.22
CA LEU A 23 4.74 14.23 15.31
C LEU A 23 3.35 13.97 15.90
N LEU A 24 3.27 13.62 17.19
CA LEU A 24 2.02 13.42 17.91
C LEU A 24 1.19 14.71 17.98
N VAL A 25 1.83 15.85 18.27
CA VAL A 25 1.19 17.17 18.34
C VAL A 25 0.72 17.64 16.97
N VAL A 26 1.50 17.41 15.91
CA VAL A 26 1.10 17.69 14.52
C VAL A 26 -0.11 16.82 14.12
N VAL A 27 -0.15 15.56 14.54
CA VAL A 27 -1.29 14.65 14.32
C VAL A 27 -2.53 15.06 15.13
N LEU A 28 -2.35 15.62 16.34
CA LEU A 28 -3.45 15.99 17.25
C LEU A 28 -4.05 17.38 16.98
N LEU A 29 -3.32 18.31 16.37
CA LEU A 29 -3.77 19.71 16.15
C LEU A 29 -4.71 19.91 14.94
N GLN A 30 -5.15 18.86 14.25
CA GLN A 30 -5.88 19.00 12.97
C GLN A 30 -7.33 18.49 13.07
N ALA A 31 -8.26 19.45 13.12
CA ALA A 31 -9.71 19.29 13.33
C ALA A 31 -10.49 18.87 12.05
N PRO A 32 -11.77 18.43 12.14
CA PRO A 32 -12.41 17.59 11.13
C PRO A 32 -13.22 18.37 10.06
N ALA A 33 -13.06 17.99 8.79
CA ALA A 33 -14.02 18.24 7.71
C ALA A 33 -14.20 16.97 6.86
N ALA A 34 -15.17 16.99 5.94
CA ALA A 34 -15.64 15.81 5.22
C ALA A 34 -14.62 15.29 4.18
N ALA A 35 -14.39 13.97 4.19
CA ALA A 35 -13.47 13.27 3.30
C ALA A 35 -14.10 12.91 1.94
N TYR A 36 -13.46 13.31 0.85
CA TYR A 36 -13.73 12.76 -0.49
C TYR A 36 -12.94 11.44 -0.65
N ALA A 37 -13.65 10.35 -0.85
CA ALA A 37 -13.12 8.98 -0.85
C ALA A 37 -12.10 8.73 -1.99
N MET A 38 -11.03 8.01 -1.65
CA MET A 38 -10.03 7.48 -2.60
C MET A 38 -10.55 6.29 -3.40
N HIS A 39 -11.55 5.58 -2.87
CA HIS A 39 -12.21 4.46 -3.55
C HIS A 39 -13.31 4.99 -4.46
N ILE A 40 -13.36 4.44 -5.67
CA ILE A 40 -14.46 4.67 -6.59
C ILE A 40 -15.72 4.06 -5.97
N MET A 41 -16.72 4.90 -5.72
CA MET A 41 -17.97 4.50 -5.07
C MET A 41 -18.79 3.53 -5.93
N GLU A 42 -19.63 2.73 -5.26
CA GLU A 42 -20.59 1.85 -5.91
C GLU A 42 -21.46 2.61 -6.92
N GLY A 43 -21.72 1.99 -8.09
CA GLY A 43 -22.52 2.60 -9.16
C GLY A 43 -21.88 3.80 -9.87
N PHE A 44 -20.67 4.24 -9.50
CA PHE A 44 -20.04 5.38 -10.15
C PHE A 44 -19.59 5.05 -11.57
N LEU A 45 -18.96 3.89 -11.79
CA LEU A 45 -18.44 3.51 -13.11
C LEU A 45 -19.51 2.82 -13.96
N PRO A 46 -19.56 3.09 -15.29
CA PRO A 46 -20.39 2.32 -16.21
C PRO A 46 -20.00 0.83 -16.21
N ALA A 47 -20.98 -0.07 -16.36
CA ALA A 47 -20.77 -1.52 -16.28
C ALA A 47 -19.65 -2.05 -17.18
N LYS A 48 -19.48 -1.48 -18.38
CA LYS A 48 -18.39 -1.84 -19.31
C LYS A 48 -17.00 -1.58 -18.70
N TRP A 49 -16.83 -0.47 -17.99
CA TRP A 49 -15.58 -0.13 -17.31
C TRP A 49 -15.35 -1.02 -16.09
N CYS A 50 -16.39 -1.33 -15.32
CA CYS A 50 -16.29 -2.29 -14.21
C CYS A 50 -15.76 -3.65 -14.68
N LEU A 51 -16.33 -4.19 -15.78
CA LEU A 51 -15.89 -5.45 -16.36
C LEU A 51 -14.44 -5.39 -16.86
N PHE A 52 -14.08 -4.31 -17.56
CA PHE A 52 -12.72 -4.09 -18.06
C PHE A 52 -11.68 -4.12 -16.93
N TRP A 53 -11.93 -3.41 -15.82
CA TRP A 53 -11.00 -3.38 -14.70
C TRP A 53 -10.92 -4.72 -13.96
N TRP A 54 -12.02 -5.45 -13.85
CA TRP A 54 -11.99 -6.83 -13.34
C TRP A 54 -11.11 -7.74 -14.20
N LEU A 55 -11.25 -7.66 -15.52
CA LEU A 55 -10.44 -8.42 -16.48
C LEU A 55 -8.94 -8.14 -16.33
N LEU A 56 -8.57 -6.88 -16.06
CA LEU A 56 -7.18 -6.52 -15.79
C LEU A 56 -6.67 -6.96 -14.42
N THR A 57 -7.52 -6.94 -13.39
CA THR A 57 -7.11 -7.25 -12.01
C THR A 57 -7.00 -8.75 -11.75
N ILE A 58 -7.88 -9.57 -12.33
CA ILE A 58 -7.94 -11.03 -12.08
C ILE A 58 -6.59 -11.73 -12.28
N PRO A 59 -5.82 -11.49 -13.36
CA PRO A 59 -4.52 -12.13 -13.55
C PRO A 59 -3.56 -11.91 -12.37
N PHE A 60 -3.53 -10.70 -11.79
CA PHE A 60 -2.67 -10.39 -10.65
C PHE A 60 -3.13 -11.06 -9.36
N ILE A 61 -4.45 -11.16 -9.16
CA ILE A 61 -5.02 -11.92 -8.04
C ILE A 61 -4.67 -13.40 -8.18
N LEU A 62 -4.82 -13.99 -9.37
CA LEU A 62 -4.49 -15.39 -9.62
C LEU A 62 -3.00 -15.68 -9.35
N VAL A 63 -2.10 -14.85 -9.89
CA VAL A 63 -0.65 -14.96 -9.61
C VAL A 63 -0.37 -14.84 -8.11
N GLY A 64 -1.05 -13.92 -7.43
CA GLY A 64 -0.97 -13.76 -5.98
C GLY A 64 -1.43 -15.00 -5.22
N MET A 65 -2.56 -15.60 -5.61
CA MET A 65 -3.07 -16.84 -5.03
C MET A 65 -2.08 -17.98 -5.20
N PHE A 66 -1.53 -18.18 -6.40
CA PHE A 66 -0.52 -19.21 -6.64
C PHE A 66 0.75 -18.96 -5.80
N SER A 67 1.18 -17.71 -5.68
CA SER A 67 2.33 -17.33 -4.85
C SER A 67 2.09 -17.62 -3.37
N ILE A 68 0.90 -17.30 -2.85
CA ILE A 68 0.50 -17.57 -1.47
C ILE A 68 0.43 -19.08 -1.24
N SER A 69 -0.29 -19.83 -2.08
CA SER A 69 -0.44 -21.29 -1.92
C SER A 69 0.91 -22.00 -1.88
N LYS A 70 1.80 -21.70 -2.82
CA LYS A 70 3.16 -22.28 -2.86
C LYS A 70 3.99 -21.94 -1.62
N THR A 71 3.76 -20.76 -1.04
CA THR A 71 4.48 -20.32 0.16
C THR A 71 3.94 -21.00 1.42
N VAL A 72 2.61 -21.16 1.51
CA VAL A 72 1.92 -21.86 2.60
C VAL A 72 2.22 -23.36 2.58
N GLU A 73 2.30 -23.99 1.41
CA GLU A 73 2.68 -25.41 1.28
C GLU A 73 4.08 -25.68 1.86
N ARG A 74 5.03 -24.76 1.63
CA ARG A 74 6.40 -24.88 2.16
C ARG A 74 6.49 -24.57 3.64
N HIS A 75 5.63 -23.68 4.13
CA HIS A 75 5.64 -23.19 5.50
C HIS A 75 4.20 -23.02 6.03
N PRO A 76 3.56 -24.10 6.51
CA PRO A 76 2.15 -24.09 6.91
C PRO A 76 1.80 -23.05 7.98
N GLN A 77 2.74 -22.76 8.87
CA GLN A 77 2.63 -21.71 9.91
C GLN A 77 2.36 -20.30 9.34
N LEU A 78 2.71 -20.04 8.08
CA LEU A 78 2.49 -18.75 7.43
C LEU A 78 1.02 -18.48 7.08
N LYS A 79 0.18 -19.52 7.01
CA LYS A 79 -1.26 -19.35 6.78
C LYS A 79 -1.92 -18.49 7.85
N MET A 80 -1.58 -18.74 9.11
CA MET A 80 -2.08 -17.96 10.25
C MET A 80 -1.56 -16.52 10.20
N LEU A 81 -0.27 -16.34 9.90
CA LEU A 81 0.36 -15.02 9.81
C LEU A 81 -0.25 -14.14 8.70
N LEU A 82 -0.56 -14.74 7.54
CA LEU A 82 -1.24 -14.03 6.44
C LEU A 82 -2.67 -13.62 6.82
N GLY A 83 -3.41 -14.48 7.52
CA GLY A 83 -4.75 -14.15 8.02
C GLY A 83 -4.74 -12.98 9.00
N VAL A 84 -3.83 -13.03 9.99
CA VAL A 84 -3.65 -11.94 10.97
C VAL A 84 -3.18 -10.66 10.28
N ALA A 85 -2.28 -10.76 9.30
CA ALA A 85 -1.81 -9.61 8.53
C ALA A 85 -2.94 -8.95 7.72
N GLY A 86 -3.80 -9.75 7.07
CA GLY A 86 -4.97 -9.23 6.36
C GLY A 86 -5.97 -8.56 7.29
N ALA A 87 -6.25 -9.19 8.45
CA ALA A 87 -7.12 -8.61 9.47
C ALA A 87 -6.53 -7.30 10.04
N PHE A 88 -5.22 -7.26 10.32
CA PHE A 88 -4.54 -6.08 10.78
C PHE A 88 -4.53 -4.96 9.74
N ALA A 89 -4.29 -5.27 8.47
CA ALA A 89 -4.36 -4.30 7.38
C ALA A 89 -5.78 -3.71 7.25
N PHE A 90 -6.81 -4.55 7.35
CA PHE A 90 -8.20 -4.08 7.39
C PHE A 90 -8.47 -3.17 8.58
N VAL A 91 -8.09 -3.58 9.80
CA VAL A 91 -8.29 -2.78 11.02
C VAL A 91 -7.53 -1.46 10.94
N LEU A 92 -6.27 -1.47 10.51
CA LEU A 92 -5.50 -0.25 10.30
C LEU A 92 -6.17 0.68 9.28
N SER A 93 -6.68 0.12 8.19
CA SER A 93 -7.43 0.88 7.18
C SER A 93 -8.79 1.38 7.70
N ALA A 94 -9.30 0.86 8.82
CA ALA A 94 -10.52 1.34 9.46
C ALA A 94 -10.25 2.42 10.52
N LEU A 95 -9.00 2.53 11.01
CA LEU A 95 -8.61 3.60 11.92
C LEU A 95 -8.62 4.93 11.18
N LYS A 96 -9.46 5.86 11.63
CA LYS A 96 -9.49 7.23 11.14
C LYS A 96 -8.27 7.97 11.69
N ILE A 97 -7.30 8.25 10.84
CA ILE A 97 -6.18 9.13 11.17
C ILE A 97 -6.47 10.49 10.53
N PRO A 98 -6.52 11.59 11.31
CA PRO A 98 -6.76 12.92 10.77
C PRO A 98 -5.65 13.31 9.77
N SER A 99 -6.01 13.79 8.56
CA SER A 99 -5.05 14.32 7.57
C SER A 99 -5.02 15.84 7.50
N VAL A 100 -3.90 16.31 6.94
CA VAL A 100 -3.46 17.68 6.66
C VAL A 100 -4.50 18.57 5.97
N THR A 101 -5.48 18.01 5.26
CA THR A 101 -6.48 18.80 4.53
C THR A 101 -7.91 18.66 5.07
N GLY A 102 -8.06 18.24 6.33
CA GLY A 102 -9.38 18.12 6.94
C GLY A 102 -10.21 16.99 6.34
N SER A 103 -9.59 15.83 6.10
CA SER A 103 -10.27 14.61 5.65
C SER A 103 -10.05 13.50 6.68
N CYS A 104 -11.10 12.73 6.99
CA CYS A 104 -10.95 11.41 7.61
C CYS A 104 -10.22 10.52 6.62
N SER A 105 -8.94 10.33 6.85
CA SER A 105 -8.07 9.50 6.04
C SER A 105 -7.77 8.20 6.76
N HIS A 106 -7.60 7.17 5.96
CA HIS A 106 -7.24 5.86 6.42
C HIS A 106 -5.87 5.54 5.86
N PRO A 107 -4.89 5.14 6.69
CA PRO A 107 -3.63 4.66 6.16
C PRO A 107 -3.94 3.45 5.28
N THR A 108 -3.56 3.53 4.01
CA THR A 108 -3.84 2.44 3.06
C THR A 108 -2.93 1.24 3.32
N GLY A 109 -1.80 1.43 3.99
CA GLY A 109 -0.86 0.39 4.37
C GLY A 109 -0.19 -0.28 3.17
N VAL A 110 -0.35 0.30 1.98
CA VAL A 110 0.10 -0.25 0.70
C VAL A 110 1.61 -0.38 0.68
N GLY A 111 2.32 0.68 1.04
CA GLY A 111 3.79 0.68 1.09
C GLY A 111 4.36 -0.33 2.09
N LEU A 112 3.82 -0.32 3.32
CA LEU A 112 4.27 -1.24 4.36
C LEU A 112 3.98 -2.69 3.99
N GLY A 113 2.76 -2.99 3.53
CA GLY A 113 2.35 -4.32 3.12
C GLY A 113 3.17 -4.85 1.95
N ALA A 114 3.45 -4.01 0.96
CA ALA A 114 4.30 -4.37 -0.18
C ALA A 114 5.73 -4.73 0.24
N ILE A 115 6.32 -3.98 1.18
CA ILE A 115 7.68 -4.25 1.69
C ILE A 115 7.72 -5.54 2.51
N LEU A 116 6.67 -5.82 3.30
CA LEU A 116 6.62 -6.97 4.20
C LEU A 116 6.20 -8.28 3.51
N PHE A 117 5.17 -8.25 2.68
CA PHE A 117 4.54 -9.44 2.09
C PHE A 117 4.86 -9.61 0.60
N GLY A 118 5.37 -8.56 -0.04
CA GLY A 118 5.59 -8.54 -1.48
C GLY A 118 4.31 -8.23 -2.28
N PRO A 119 4.47 -7.77 -3.54
CA PRO A 119 3.37 -7.26 -4.33
C PRO A 119 2.36 -8.33 -4.76
N ALA A 120 2.81 -9.58 -4.96
CA ALA A 120 1.93 -10.68 -5.33
C ALA A 120 1.00 -11.10 -4.18
N ALA A 121 1.48 -11.16 -2.94
CA ALA A 121 0.60 -11.45 -1.80
C ALA A 121 -0.37 -10.28 -1.55
N MET A 122 0.10 -9.05 -1.74
CA MET A 122 -0.71 -7.84 -1.58
C MET A 122 -1.85 -7.72 -2.60
N SER A 123 -1.74 -8.30 -3.81
CA SER A 123 -2.88 -8.30 -4.75
C SER A 123 -4.08 -9.05 -4.20
N VAL A 124 -3.86 -10.14 -3.46
CA VAL A 124 -4.92 -10.92 -2.82
C VAL A 124 -5.37 -10.27 -1.52
N LEU A 125 -4.42 -9.94 -0.62
CA LEU A 125 -4.75 -9.34 0.68
C LEU A 125 -5.45 -7.99 0.50
N GLY A 126 -4.97 -7.15 -0.42
CA GLY A 126 -5.59 -5.87 -0.76
C GLY A 126 -7.00 -6.04 -1.31
N CYS A 127 -7.24 -7.02 -2.19
CA CYS A 127 -8.59 -7.32 -2.68
C CYS A 127 -9.54 -7.74 -1.55
N ILE A 128 -9.07 -8.55 -0.60
CA ILE A 128 -9.87 -8.97 0.57
C ILE A 128 -10.18 -7.77 1.47
N VAL A 129 -9.19 -6.91 1.73
CA VAL A 129 -9.39 -5.67 2.51
C VAL A 129 -10.42 -4.78 1.84
N LEU A 130 -10.31 -4.55 0.53
CA LEU A 130 -11.26 -3.75 -0.25
C LEU A 130 -12.67 -4.34 -0.25
N LEU A 131 -12.79 -5.66 -0.31
CA LEU A 131 -14.07 -6.35 -0.21
C LEU A 131 -14.72 -6.08 1.16
N PHE A 132 -13.96 -6.20 2.24
CA PHE A 132 -14.49 -5.88 3.58
C PHE A 132 -14.78 -4.38 3.76
N GLN A 133 -14.01 -3.49 3.15
CA GLN A 133 -14.31 -2.06 3.17
C GLN A 133 -15.63 -1.76 2.45
N ALA A 134 -15.88 -2.39 1.31
CA ALA A 134 -17.14 -2.25 0.58
C ALA A 134 -18.33 -2.80 1.39
N LEU A 135 -18.18 -3.97 2.03
CA LEU A 135 -19.28 -4.65 2.73
C LEU A 135 -19.55 -4.10 4.13
N LEU A 136 -18.51 -3.79 4.91
CA LEU A 136 -18.64 -3.46 6.34
C LEU A 136 -18.58 -1.96 6.62
N LEU A 137 -17.83 -1.21 5.81
CA LEU A 137 -17.63 0.24 6.02
C LEU A 137 -18.39 1.10 5.01
N ALA A 138 -19.14 0.46 4.09
CA ALA A 138 -19.77 1.12 2.95
C ALA A 138 -18.81 2.06 2.21
N HIS A 139 -17.54 1.66 2.13
CA HIS A 139 -16.46 2.46 1.55
C HIS A 139 -15.96 1.78 0.28
N GLY A 140 -16.17 2.43 -0.88
CA GLY A 140 -15.93 1.85 -2.20
C GLY A 140 -17.18 1.22 -2.79
N GLY A 141 -17.03 0.09 -3.47
CA GLY A 141 -18.12 -0.63 -4.12
C GLY A 141 -17.72 -2.04 -4.54
N ILE A 142 -18.70 -2.92 -4.66
CA ILE A 142 -18.61 -4.27 -5.18
C ILE A 142 -18.43 -4.25 -6.70
N THR A 143 -19.21 -3.43 -7.42
CA THR A 143 -19.04 -3.35 -8.90
C THR A 143 -17.73 -2.69 -9.28
N THR A 144 -17.31 -1.69 -8.50
CA THR A 144 -16.06 -0.94 -8.68
C THR A 144 -14.86 -1.60 -8.01
N LEU A 145 -15.06 -2.75 -7.34
CA LEU A 145 -14.01 -3.49 -6.63
C LEU A 145 -12.84 -3.82 -7.55
N GLY A 146 -13.11 -4.23 -8.81
CA GLY A 146 -12.07 -4.53 -9.79
C GLY A 146 -11.17 -3.32 -10.09
N ALA A 147 -11.75 -2.12 -10.20
CA ALA A 147 -11.00 -0.89 -10.45
C ALA A 147 -10.20 -0.45 -9.22
N ASN A 148 -10.83 -0.48 -8.04
CA ASN A 148 -10.17 -0.16 -6.77
C ASN A 148 -9.03 -1.14 -6.45
N ALA A 149 -9.24 -2.44 -6.71
CA ALA A 149 -8.21 -3.45 -6.52
C ALA A 149 -7.06 -3.29 -7.52
N PHE A 150 -7.33 -2.87 -8.76
CA PHE A 150 -6.27 -2.58 -9.71
C PHE A 150 -5.35 -1.46 -9.21
N SER A 151 -5.90 -0.34 -8.75
CA SER A 151 -5.08 0.78 -8.28
C SER A 151 -4.39 0.43 -6.95
N MET A 152 -5.13 -0.05 -5.95
CA MET A 152 -4.66 -0.13 -4.56
C MET A 152 -4.01 -1.48 -4.20
N ALA A 153 -4.42 -2.58 -4.85
CA ALA A 153 -3.88 -3.91 -4.57
C ALA A 153 -2.86 -4.36 -5.64
N VAL A 154 -2.84 -3.73 -6.82
CA VAL A 154 -1.87 -4.02 -7.87
C VAL A 154 -0.89 -2.88 -8.07
N VAL A 155 -1.30 -1.73 -8.61
CA VAL A 155 -0.35 -0.66 -8.97
C VAL A 155 0.43 -0.16 -7.76
N GLY A 156 -0.26 0.22 -6.68
CA GLY A 156 0.37 0.73 -5.46
C GLY A 156 1.43 -0.22 -4.88
N PRO A 157 1.10 -1.49 -4.58
CA PRO A 157 2.06 -2.44 -4.02
C PRO A 157 3.23 -2.74 -4.95
N PHE A 158 3.00 -2.86 -6.26
CA PHE A 158 4.08 -3.09 -7.22
C PHE A 158 5.05 -1.90 -7.27
N VAL A 159 4.53 -0.67 -7.36
CA VAL A 159 5.34 0.55 -7.35
C VAL A 159 6.14 0.66 -6.05
N ALA A 160 5.48 0.51 -4.90
CA ALA A 160 6.14 0.57 -3.60
C ALA A 160 7.29 -0.45 -3.48
N TYR A 161 7.05 -1.70 -3.89
CA TYR A 161 8.06 -2.75 -3.83
C TYR A 161 9.26 -2.46 -4.74
N TYR A 162 9.03 -2.01 -5.97
CA TYR A 162 10.12 -1.72 -6.90
C TYR A 162 10.91 -0.47 -6.51
N ILE A 163 10.25 0.58 -6.01
CA ILE A 163 10.92 1.77 -5.47
C ILE A 163 11.78 1.38 -4.27
N TYR A 164 11.25 0.57 -3.34
CA TYR A 164 12.01 0.07 -2.21
C TYR A 164 13.25 -0.72 -2.68
N LYS A 165 13.07 -1.65 -3.63
CA LYS A 165 14.17 -2.47 -4.18
C LYS A 165 15.21 -1.61 -4.91
N LEU A 166 14.78 -0.59 -5.65
CA LEU A 166 15.67 0.35 -6.32
C LEU A 166 16.50 1.13 -5.29
N CYS A 167 15.88 1.65 -4.25
CA CYS A 167 16.58 2.32 -3.14
C CYS A 167 17.62 1.40 -2.49
N CYS A 168 17.28 0.12 -2.26
CA CYS A 168 18.23 -0.87 -1.75
C CYS A 168 19.41 -1.09 -2.71
N ARG A 169 19.17 -1.15 -4.03
CA ARG A 169 20.24 -1.31 -5.05
C ARG A 169 21.15 -0.09 -5.11
N LEU A 170 20.59 1.11 -4.96
CA LEU A 170 21.33 2.37 -4.92
C LEU A 170 22.02 2.62 -3.56
N LYS A 171 21.91 1.69 -2.60
CA LYS A 171 22.48 1.81 -1.24
C LYS A 171 21.97 3.06 -0.50
N ALA A 172 20.77 3.54 -0.82
CA ALA A 172 20.09 4.61 -0.11
C ALA A 172 19.81 4.19 1.35
N PRO A 173 19.68 5.14 2.28
CA PRO A 173 19.35 4.81 3.66
C PRO A 173 17.95 4.17 3.74
N LEU A 174 17.81 3.18 4.63
CA LEU A 174 16.60 2.36 4.73
C LEU A 174 15.33 3.19 4.99
N TRP A 175 15.42 4.21 5.85
CA TRP A 175 14.30 5.10 6.13
C TRP A 175 13.81 5.83 4.88
N LEU A 176 14.72 6.23 3.98
CA LEU A 176 14.36 6.90 2.73
C LEU A 176 13.73 5.92 1.74
N GLY A 177 14.25 4.69 1.66
CA GLY A 177 13.66 3.66 0.82
C GLY A 177 12.24 3.29 1.24
N VAL A 178 11.98 3.21 2.56
CA VAL A 178 10.64 2.97 3.11
C VAL A 178 9.71 4.16 2.88
N PHE A 179 10.19 5.39 3.13
CA PHE A 179 9.44 6.62 2.90
C PHE A 179 8.99 6.76 1.44
N LEU A 180 9.94 6.65 0.50
CA LEU A 180 9.67 6.78 -0.93
C LEU A 180 8.76 5.66 -1.44
N ALA A 181 8.91 4.45 -0.94
CA ALA A 181 8.05 3.34 -1.33
C ALA A 181 6.59 3.57 -0.94
N ALA A 182 6.33 4.01 0.28
CA ALA A 182 4.98 4.35 0.73
C ALA A 182 4.43 5.58 -0.02
N MET A 183 5.15 6.70 0.02
CA MET A 183 4.71 7.95 -0.61
C MET A 183 4.42 7.77 -2.12
N LEU A 184 5.33 7.13 -2.88
CA LEU A 184 5.13 6.93 -4.32
C LEU A 184 4.11 5.83 -4.61
N GLY A 185 4.00 4.79 -3.78
CA GLY A 185 2.95 3.78 -3.90
C GLY A 185 1.55 4.39 -3.81
N ASP A 186 1.34 5.27 -2.83
CA ASP A 186 0.06 5.94 -2.60
C ASP A 186 -0.25 6.93 -3.74
N LEU A 187 0.75 7.72 -4.14
CA LEU A 187 0.64 8.64 -5.28
C LEU A 187 0.26 7.91 -6.57
N LEU A 188 0.90 6.79 -6.88
CA LEU A 188 0.61 6.05 -8.12
C LEU A 188 -0.75 5.36 -8.08
N THR A 189 -1.21 4.97 -6.89
CA THR A 189 -2.58 4.50 -6.70
C THR A 189 -3.58 5.59 -7.08
N TYR A 190 -3.38 6.80 -6.59
CA TYR A 190 -4.22 7.95 -6.92
C TYR A 190 -4.15 8.33 -8.42
N VAL A 191 -2.95 8.36 -9.01
CA VAL A 191 -2.78 8.61 -10.45
C VAL A 191 -3.56 7.58 -11.27
N THR A 192 -3.52 6.31 -10.85
CA THR A 192 -4.28 5.24 -11.50
C THR A 192 -5.78 5.45 -11.36
N THR A 193 -6.27 5.82 -10.18
CA THR A 193 -7.69 6.14 -9.98
C THR A 193 -8.13 7.35 -10.83
N SER A 194 -7.31 8.41 -10.90
CA SER A 194 -7.59 9.55 -11.78
C SER A 194 -7.64 9.15 -13.25
N LEU A 195 -6.77 8.24 -13.68
CA LEU A 195 -6.78 7.68 -15.03
C LEU A 195 -8.06 6.88 -15.29
N GLN A 196 -8.47 6.02 -14.35
CA GLN A 196 -9.70 5.24 -14.43
C GLN A 196 -10.92 6.13 -14.62
N LEU A 197 -11.01 7.22 -13.84
CA LEU A 197 -12.11 8.17 -13.92
C LEU A 197 -12.06 9.00 -15.21
N ALA A 198 -10.88 9.44 -15.65
CA ALA A 198 -10.73 10.20 -16.88
C ALA A 198 -11.10 9.39 -18.13
N LEU A 199 -10.78 8.10 -18.14
CA LEU A 199 -11.19 7.17 -19.20
C LEU A 199 -12.71 6.94 -19.21
N ALA A 200 -13.32 6.83 -18.04
CA ALA A 200 -14.76 6.61 -17.92
C ALA A 200 -15.59 7.86 -18.23
N PHE A 201 -15.06 9.05 -17.95
CA PHE A 201 -15.77 10.33 -18.04
C PHE A 201 -14.94 11.38 -18.80
N PRO A 202 -14.73 11.23 -20.12
CA PRO A 202 -14.06 12.24 -20.92
C PRO A 202 -14.90 13.53 -20.99
N ALA A 203 -14.26 14.68 -20.82
CA ALA A 203 -14.94 15.98 -20.82
C ALA A 203 -15.43 16.33 -22.24
N GLN A 204 -16.56 17.05 -22.32
CA GLN A 204 -17.11 17.50 -23.61
C GLN A 204 -16.12 18.41 -24.37
N VAL A 205 -15.42 19.27 -23.65
CA VAL A 205 -14.35 20.11 -24.19
C VAL A 205 -13.01 19.60 -23.63
N GLY A 206 -12.07 19.29 -24.52
CA GLY A 206 -10.74 18.79 -24.16
C GLY A 206 -10.66 17.30 -23.80
N GLY A 207 -11.77 16.56 -23.90
CA GLY A 207 -11.79 15.09 -23.90
C GLY A 207 -11.17 14.44 -22.67
N PHE A 208 -10.47 13.33 -22.91
CA PHE A 208 -9.76 12.55 -21.89
C PHE A 208 -8.72 13.40 -21.13
N THR A 209 -7.91 14.20 -21.83
CA THR A 209 -6.82 14.96 -21.22
C THR A 209 -7.33 16.02 -20.25
N ALA A 210 -8.43 16.70 -20.58
CA ALA A 210 -9.04 17.67 -19.69
C ALA A 210 -9.61 17.00 -18.42
N SER A 211 -10.28 15.84 -18.56
CA SER A 211 -10.74 15.07 -17.41
C SER A 211 -9.59 14.58 -16.55
N LEU A 212 -8.50 14.11 -17.14
CA LEU A 212 -7.33 13.64 -16.40
C LEU A 212 -6.70 14.77 -15.58
N VAL A 213 -6.46 15.93 -16.18
CA VAL A 213 -5.94 17.11 -15.47
C VAL A 213 -6.89 17.54 -14.37
N LYS A 214 -8.21 17.49 -14.59
CA LYS A 214 -9.21 17.82 -13.58
C LYS A 214 -9.18 16.87 -12.39
N PHE A 215 -9.26 15.55 -12.62
CA PHE A 215 -9.24 14.56 -11.54
C PHE A 215 -7.91 14.55 -10.81
N MET A 216 -6.79 14.73 -11.53
CA MET A 216 -5.51 14.91 -10.89
C MET A 216 -5.51 16.18 -10.03
N GLY A 217 -5.83 17.35 -10.59
CA GLY A 217 -5.91 18.61 -9.86
C GLY A 217 -6.73 18.52 -8.56
N ILE A 218 -7.91 17.90 -8.62
CA ILE A 218 -8.80 17.76 -7.46
C ILE A 218 -8.18 16.89 -6.38
N PHE A 219 -7.74 15.65 -6.69
CA PHE A 219 -7.21 14.82 -5.61
C PHE A 219 -5.76 15.17 -5.24
N ALA A 220 -5.00 15.90 -6.06
CA ALA A 220 -3.64 16.32 -5.68
C ALA A 220 -3.64 17.12 -4.36
N VAL A 221 -4.66 17.95 -4.14
CA VAL A 221 -4.80 18.75 -2.92
C VAL A 221 -4.86 17.88 -1.66
N THR A 222 -5.60 16.78 -1.69
CA THR A 222 -5.80 15.91 -0.53
C THR A 222 -4.81 14.74 -0.45
N GLN A 223 -4.42 14.19 -1.60
CA GLN A 223 -3.62 12.97 -1.68
C GLN A 223 -2.11 13.23 -1.56
N LEU A 224 -1.60 14.40 -2.00
CA LEU A 224 -0.18 14.71 -1.81
C LEU A 224 0.18 14.83 -0.32
N PRO A 225 -0.57 15.60 0.50
CA PRO A 225 -0.28 15.66 1.94
C PRO A 225 -0.47 14.32 2.63
N LEU A 226 -1.49 13.55 2.21
CA LEU A 226 -1.73 12.21 2.72
C LEU A 226 -0.53 11.29 2.45
N ALA A 227 -0.08 11.17 1.20
CA ALA A 227 1.03 10.30 0.80
C ALA A 227 2.33 10.64 1.55
N VAL A 228 2.60 11.93 1.78
CA VAL A 228 3.76 12.34 2.60
C VAL A 228 3.59 11.90 4.05
N SER A 229 2.39 12.13 4.63
CA SER A 229 2.11 11.75 6.02
C SER A 229 2.17 10.22 6.24
N GLU A 230 1.63 9.44 5.30
CA GLU A 230 1.66 7.98 5.33
C GLU A 230 3.09 7.45 5.11
N GLY A 231 3.88 8.11 4.26
CA GLY A 231 5.31 7.84 4.10
C GLY A 231 6.07 7.97 5.43
N LEU A 232 5.86 9.07 6.15
CA LEU A 232 6.49 9.30 7.46
C LEU A 232 6.02 8.29 8.50
N LEU A 233 4.71 8.04 8.57
CA LEU A 233 4.11 7.05 9.48
C LEU A 233 4.69 5.66 9.22
N THR A 234 4.81 5.26 7.95
CA THR A 234 5.36 3.96 7.55
C THR A 234 6.82 3.81 7.98
N VAL A 235 7.63 4.86 7.90
CA VAL A 235 9.01 4.83 8.43
C VAL A 235 9.03 4.59 9.93
N VAL A 236 8.17 5.28 10.69
CA VAL A 236 8.08 5.10 12.15
C VAL A 236 7.66 3.67 12.48
N VAL A 237 6.59 3.17 11.87
CA VAL A 237 6.07 1.81 12.09
C VAL A 237 7.11 0.77 11.71
N PHE A 238 7.75 0.91 10.55
CA PHE A 238 8.79 -0.01 10.09
C PHE A 238 9.98 -0.04 11.05
N ASN A 239 10.42 1.12 11.54
CA ASN A 239 11.49 1.20 12.54
C ASN A 239 11.08 0.51 13.85
N LEU A 240 9.87 0.73 14.35
CA LEU A 240 9.38 0.06 15.56
C LEU A 240 9.36 -1.46 15.39
N LEU A 241 8.83 -1.96 14.27
CA LEU A 241 8.84 -3.39 13.96
C LEU A 241 10.28 -3.93 13.92
N ALA A 242 11.20 -3.22 13.27
CA ALA A 242 12.60 -3.66 13.17
C ALA A 242 13.42 -3.49 14.45
N ALA A 243 12.93 -2.74 15.44
CA ALA A 243 13.51 -2.64 16.78
C ALA A 243 13.03 -3.78 17.69
N TYR A 244 11.73 -4.11 17.66
CA TYR A 244 11.10 -5.02 18.65
C TYR A 244 10.84 -6.44 18.11
N ASN A 245 10.55 -6.60 16.81
CA ASN A 245 10.06 -7.86 16.21
C ASN A 245 11.00 -8.36 15.09
N ARG A 246 12.30 -8.42 15.37
CA ARG A 246 13.31 -8.80 14.36
C ARG A 246 13.21 -10.25 13.88
N ARG A 247 12.65 -11.16 14.67
CA ARG A 247 12.52 -12.58 14.30
C ARG A 247 11.37 -12.74 13.30
N GLU A 248 10.25 -12.12 13.62
CA GLU A 248 9.01 -12.08 12.85
C GLU A 248 9.23 -11.36 11.51
N LEU A 249 9.99 -10.25 11.50
CA LEU A 249 10.38 -9.58 10.25
C LEU A 249 11.25 -10.44 9.33
N LYS A 250 12.09 -11.32 9.88
CA LYS A 250 12.86 -12.26 9.07
C LYS A 250 11.93 -13.30 8.45
N GLU A 251 10.94 -13.78 9.18
CA GLU A 251 9.91 -14.70 8.67
C GLU A 251 9.04 -14.02 7.60
N LEU A 252 8.67 -12.76 7.79
CA LEU A 252 7.96 -11.95 6.78
C LEU A 252 8.80 -11.73 5.52
N SER A 253 10.11 -11.50 5.66
CA SER A 253 10.99 -11.37 4.49
C SER A 253 11.09 -12.63 3.63
N VAL A 254 10.75 -13.81 4.18
CA VAL A 254 10.61 -15.06 3.43
C VAL A 254 9.37 -15.03 2.53
N LEU A 255 8.31 -14.31 2.92
CA LEU A 255 7.07 -14.10 2.14
C LEU A 255 7.30 -13.19 0.92
N GLY A 256 8.10 -12.13 1.06
CA GLY A 256 8.41 -11.16 -0.02
C GLY A 256 9.29 -11.67 -1.17
N GLY A 257 9.47 -12.99 -1.30
CA GLY A 257 10.20 -13.63 -2.40
C GLY A 257 11.72 -13.66 -2.26
N GLU A 258 12.31 -13.29 -1.11
CA GLU A 258 13.76 -13.46 -0.86
C GLU A 258 14.16 -14.89 -0.41
N SER A 259 13.27 -15.88 -0.57
CA SER A 259 13.48 -17.29 -0.19
C SER A 259 13.98 -18.19 -1.33
N ARG A 260 14.73 -17.63 -2.28
CA ARG A 260 15.67 -18.42 -3.11
C ARG A 260 17.05 -17.79 -3.01
N PHE A 261 18.07 -18.64 -2.95
CA PHE A 261 19.49 -18.38 -2.61
C PHE A 261 19.89 -18.58 -1.13
N THR A 262 19.23 -19.50 -0.42
CA THR A 262 19.83 -20.21 0.71
C THR A 262 20.09 -21.68 0.36
N GLU A 263 20.75 -21.91 -0.77
CA GLU A 263 21.54 -23.12 -1.02
C GLU A 263 22.85 -22.63 -1.64
N GLY A 264 23.96 -22.81 -0.92
CA GLY A 264 25.29 -22.38 -1.39
C GLY A 264 26.25 -21.85 -0.33
N ALA A 265 25.85 -21.79 0.96
CA ALA A 265 26.78 -21.51 2.06
C ALA A 265 26.68 -22.65 3.08
N GLY A 266 27.19 -23.81 2.67
CA GLY A 266 27.14 -25.04 3.44
C GLY A 266 27.88 -26.18 2.72
N MET A 267 29.12 -25.93 2.32
CA MET A 267 30.24 -26.90 2.26
C MET A 267 31.42 -26.26 1.53
N ARG A 268 32.59 -26.37 2.18
CA ARG A 268 33.92 -25.82 1.88
C ARG A 268 34.19 -24.46 2.51
#